data_AF-A0A3S3UQQ7-F1
#
_entry.id   AF-A0A3S3UQQ7-F1
#
_cell.length_a   1.000
_cell.length_b   1.000
_cell.length_c   1.000
_cell.angle_alpha   90.00
_cell.angle_beta   90.00
_cell.angle_gamma   90.00
#
_symmetry.space_group_name_H-M   'P 1'
#
loop_
_entity.id
_entity.type
_entity.pdbx_description
1 polymer ?
#
loop_
_entity_poly.entity_id
_entity_poly.type
_entity_poly.pdbx_seq_one_letter_code
_entity_poly.pdbx_strand_id
1 'polypeptide(L)'
;HGTLDKADSTAREQIAKSADLFAALRLPEGSFRADAGTDVVVDILFFRKRKAGNPEGGVAWLDLEEVWPATQDEGAIRVNRWFARHPDFVLGAHALSRGIYGPDKTYTCLPRPAGDLNEALTATISLLPQSLYDG
;
A
#
# COMPACT_ATOMS: atom_id res chain seq x y z
N HIS A 1 -8.32 -0.32 -9.18
CA HIS A 1 -6.97 -0.26 -8.60
C HIS A 1 -6.62 1.17 -8.20
N GLY A 2 -6.09 1.36 -6.98
CA GLY A 2 -5.61 2.66 -6.48
C GLY A 2 -4.30 3.09 -7.14
N THR A 3 -3.85 4.33 -6.91
CA THR A 3 -2.67 4.94 -7.55
C THR A 3 -1.41 4.06 -7.51
N LEU A 4 -1.18 3.36 -6.39
CA LEU A 4 0.00 2.52 -6.20
C LEU A 4 -0.04 1.24 -7.06
N ASP A 5 -1.22 0.67 -7.31
CA ASP A 5 -1.38 -0.61 -8.02
C ASP A 5 -1.78 -0.44 -9.51
N LYS A 6 -1.90 0.79 -10.00
CA LYS A 6 -2.20 1.04 -11.41
C LYS A 6 -1.07 0.51 -12.30
N ALA A 7 -1.45 -0.14 -13.40
CA ALA A 7 -0.50 -0.55 -14.44
C ALA A 7 0.23 0.66 -15.04
N ASP A 8 -0.47 1.78 -15.22
CA ASP A 8 0.12 3.06 -15.59
C ASP A 8 0.91 3.64 -14.39
N SER A 9 2.23 3.75 -14.58
CA SER A 9 3.20 4.27 -13.63
C SER A 9 3.28 5.80 -13.61
N THR A 10 2.63 6.52 -14.54
CA THR A 10 2.79 7.97 -14.74
C THR A 10 2.66 8.76 -13.43
N ALA A 11 1.64 8.46 -12.62
CA ALA A 11 1.44 9.14 -11.33
C ALA A 11 2.59 8.86 -10.34
N ARG A 12 3.08 7.62 -10.27
CA ARG A 12 4.21 7.24 -9.41
C ARG A 12 5.50 7.91 -9.87
N GLU A 13 5.73 7.96 -11.18
CA GLU A 13 6.87 8.65 -11.79
C GLU A 13 6.85 10.16 -11.50
N GLN A 14 5.69 10.83 -11.58
CA GLN A 14 5.61 12.25 -11.22
C GLN A 14 6.00 12.50 -9.77
N ILE A 15 5.56 11.64 -8.85
CA ILE A 15 5.93 11.75 -7.43
C ILE A 15 7.45 11.55 -7.27
N ALA A 16 8.00 10.51 -7.91
CA ALA A 16 9.41 10.15 -7.84
C ALA A 16 10.37 11.23 -8.37
N LYS A 17 9.89 12.18 -9.18
CA LYS A 17 10.70 13.36 -9.60
C LYS A 17 11.06 14.29 -8.44
N SER A 18 10.24 14.32 -7.39
CA SER A 18 10.35 15.33 -6.32
C SER A 18 10.57 14.74 -4.93
N ALA A 19 10.29 13.45 -4.75
CA ALA A 19 10.38 12.79 -3.47
C ALA A 19 10.78 11.31 -3.60
N ASP A 20 11.42 10.80 -2.55
CA ASP A 20 11.72 9.39 -2.40
C ASP A 20 10.67 8.76 -1.49
N LEU A 21 10.00 7.70 -1.96
CA LEU A 21 9.19 6.86 -1.08
C LEU A 21 10.14 6.06 -0.18
N PHE A 22 9.97 6.19 1.14
CA PHE A 22 10.74 5.39 2.08
C PHE A 22 9.87 4.43 2.91
N ALA A 23 8.55 4.68 2.97
CA ALA A 23 7.60 3.71 3.47
C ALA A 23 6.20 3.92 2.88
N ALA A 24 5.45 2.85 2.74
CA ALA A 24 4.01 2.88 2.49
C ALA A 24 3.33 1.80 3.30
N LEU A 25 2.18 2.13 3.91
CA LEU A 25 1.33 1.21 4.65
C LEU A 25 0.03 1.04 3.90
N ARG A 26 -0.49 -0.18 3.85
CA ARG A 26 -1.80 -0.48 3.31
C ARG A 26 -2.74 -0.92 4.43
N LEU A 27 -3.83 -0.19 4.59
CA LEU A 27 -4.88 -0.49 5.55
C LEU A 27 -5.94 -1.41 4.92
N PRO A 28 -6.58 -2.28 5.71
CA PRO A 28 -7.65 -3.13 5.22
C PRO A 28 -8.89 -2.30 4.81
N GLU A 29 -9.75 -2.87 3.98
CA GLU A 29 -11.04 -2.27 3.65
C GLU A 29 -11.88 -2.02 4.92
N GLY A 30 -12.66 -0.94 4.91
CA GLY A 30 -13.51 -0.56 6.04
C GLY A 30 -12.77 0.12 7.19
N SER A 31 -11.45 0.37 7.05
CA SER A 31 -10.66 1.11 8.07
C SER A 31 -11.24 2.50 8.40
N PHE A 32 -11.92 3.14 7.45
CA PHE A 32 -12.59 4.43 7.63
C PHE A 32 -14.12 4.30 7.60
N ARG A 33 -14.69 3.11 7.81
CA ARG A 33 -16.15 2.93 7.77
C ARG A 33 -16.85 3.79 8.84
N ALA A 34 -16.28 3.87 10.04
CA ALA A 34 -16.85 4.65 11.14
C ALA A 34 -16.83 6.16 10.87
N ASP A 35 -15.75 6.68 10.28
CA ASP A 35 -15.55 8.13 10.11
C ASP A 35 -16.01 8.66 8.76
N ALA A 36 -15.93 7.85 7.70
CA ALA A 36 -16.16 8.25 6.31
C ALA A 36 -17.20 7.40 5.58
N GLY A 37 -17.77 6.37 6.23
CA GLY A 37 -18.87 5.56 5.66
C GLY A 37 -18.50 4.75 4.41
N THR A 38 -17.22 4.44 4.19
CA THR A 38 -16.77 3.73 2.99
C THR A 38 -15.88 2.53 3.30
N ASP A 39 -15.98 1.52 2.44
CA ASP A 39 -15.23 0.26 2.52
C ASP A 39 -14.12 0.22 1.48
N VAL A 40 -13.27 1.23 1.55
CA VAL A 40 -12.14 1.37 0.63
C VAL A 40 -10.85 0.88 1.30
N VAL A 41 -9.97 0.29 0.50
CA VAL A 41 -8.56 0.07 0.87
C VAL A 41 -7.86 1.43 0.81
N VAL A 42 -7.09 1.75 1.86
CA VAL A 42 -6.37 3.03 1.97
C VAL A 42 -4.88 2.78 2.09
N ASP A 43 -4.10 3.57 1.34
CA ASP A 43 -2.65 3.59 1.43
C ASP A 43 -2.18 4.86 2.15
N ILE A 44 -1.32 4.73 3.15
CA ILE A 44 -0.60 5.84 3.80
C ILE A 44 0.82 5.82 3.26
N LEU A 45 1.23 6.90 2.60
CA LEU A 45 2.52 7.00 1.93
C LEU A 45 3.43 7.98 2.66
N PHE A 46 4.66 7.57 2.92
CA PHE A 46 5.68 8.38 3.58
C PHE A 46 6.80 8.71 2.59
N PHE A 47 6.94 10.00 2.33
CA PHE A 47 7.88 10.54 1.35
C PHE A 47 8.91 11.45 2.02
N ARG A 48 10.16 11.34 1.58
CA ARG A 48 11.20 12.33 1.88
C ARG A 48 11.38 13.22 0.65
N LYS A 49 11.23 14.53 0.83
CA LYS A 49 11.49 15.49 -0.25
C LYS A 49 12.97 15.41 -0.67
N ARG A 50 13.23 15.36 -1.97
CA ARG A 50 14.59 15.31 -2.49
C ARG A 50 15.28 16.67 -2.32
N LYS A 51 16.44 16.69 -1.64
CA LYS A 51 17.33 17.85 -1.61
C LYS A 51 18.09 17.92 -2.94
N ALA A 52 18.35 19.13 -3.44
CA ALA A 52 19.12 19.31 -4.66
C ALA A 52 20.51 18.67 -4.53
N GLY A 53 20.89 17.84 -5.50
CA GLY A 53 22.17 17.13 -5.52
C GLY A 53 22.16 15.73 -4.88
N ASN A 54 21.07 15.32 -4.22
CA ASN A 54 20.94 13.93 -3.77
C ASN A 54 20.57 13.02 -4.96
N PRO A 55 21.16 11.81 -5.05
CA PRO A 55 20.78 10.83 -6.06
C PRO A 55 19.31 10.41 -5.87
N GLU A 56 18.70 9.90 -6.95
CA GLU A 56 17.37 9.31 -6.85
C GLU A 56 17.37 8.15 -5.85
N GLY A 57 16.40 8.14 -4.93
CA GLY A 57 16.17 7.02 -4.04
C GLY A 57 15.74 5.77 -4.81
N GLY A 58 15.56 4.65 -4.09
CA GLY A 58 15.14 3.39 -4.71
C GLY A 58 13.83 3.53 -5.49
N VAL A 59 13.89 3.44 -6.82
CA VAL A 59 12.72 3.55 -7.73
C VAL A 59 11.98 2.22 -7.90
N ALA A 60 12.35 1.18 -7.17
CA ALA A 60 11.77 -0.15 -7.31
C ALA A 60 10.24 -0.15 -7.13
N TRP A 61 9.71 0.70 -6.25
CA TRP A 61 8.26 0.85 -6.00
C TRP A 61 7.49 1.46 -7.19
N LEU A 62 8.16 1.93 -8.26
CA LEU A 62 7.48 2.34 -9.48
C LEU A 62 6.85 1.16 -10.22
N ASP A 63 7.35 -0.05 -10.00
CA ASP A 63 6.87 -1.25 -10.67
C ASP A 63 5.77 -1.98 -9.86
N LEU A 64 5.10 -2.89 -10.54
CA LEU A 64 4.20 -3.86 -9.93
C LEU A 64 4.86 -5.24 -9.82
N GLU A 65 4.46 -6.00 -8.82
CA GLU A 65 4.81 -7.41 -8.66
C GLU A 65 3.55 -8.25 -8.39
N GLU A 66 3.63 -9.54 -8.70
CA GLU A 66 2.56 -10.49 -8.45
C GLU A 66 2.63 -11.01 -7.01
N VAL A 67 1.48 -10.99 -6.33
CA VAL A 67 1.26 -11.64 -5.04
C VAL A 67 0.10 -12.61 -5.15
N TRP A 68 0.12 -13.63 -4.30
CA TRP A 68 -0.94 -14.63 -4.26
C TRP A 68 -1.85 -14.39 -3.06
N PRO A 69 -3.19 -14.41 -3.24
CA PRO A 69 -4.12 -14.37 -2.12
C PRO A 69 -3.88 -15.52 -1.16
N ALA A 70 -4.31 -15.35 0.09
CA ALA A 70 -4.27 -16.44 1.07
C ALA A 70 -5.12 -17.66 0.63
N THR A 71 -6.13 -17.44 -0.19
CA THR A 71 -6.94 -18.48 -0.83
C THR A 71 -6.31 -18.90 -2.16
N GLN A 72 -5.75 -20.12 -2.22
CA GLN A 72 -4.97 -20.61 -3.37
C GLN A 72 -5.77 -20.80 -4.67
N ASP A 73 -7.11 -20.78 -4.61
CA ASP A 73 -7.98 -20.90 -5.79
C ASP A 73 -8.16 -19.59 -6.57
N GLU A 74 -7.48 -18.52 -6.13
CA GLU A 74 -7.52 -17.22 -6.78
C GLU A 74 -6.25 -16.93 -7.58
N GLY A 75 -6.41 -16.30 -8.75
CA GLY A 75 -5.28 -15.92 -9.60
C GLY A 75 -4.37 -14.87 -8.96
N ALA A 76 -3.17 -14.72 -9.51
CA ALA A 76 -2.20 -13.72 -9.06
C ALA A 76 -2.78 -12.29 -9.08
N ILE A 77 -2.50 -11.53 -8.04
CA ILE A 77 -2.84 -10.12 -7.92
C ILE A 77 -1.59 -9.30 -8.25
N ARG A 78 -1.70 -8.35 -9.16
CA ARG A 78 -0.64 -7.36 -9.38
C ARG A 78 -0.82 -6.20 -8.39
N VAL A 79 0.16 -6.02 -7.51
CA VAL A 79 0.22 -4.93 -6.53
C VAL A 79 1.52 -4.16 -6.69
N ASN A 80 1.59 -2.97 -6.11
CA ASN A 80 2.83 -2.22 -6.07
C ASN A 80 3.98 -3.07 -5.49
N ARG A 81 5.15 -3.02 -6.13
CA ARG A 81 6.34 -3.77 -5.69
C ARG A 81 6.71 -3.49 -4.24
N TRP A 82 6.46 -2.28 -3.74
CA TRP A 82 6.65 -1.98 -2.31
C TRP A 82 5.85 -2.93 -1.43
N PHE A 83 4.55 -3.06 -1.65
CA PHE A 83 3.71 -3.94 -0.82
C PHE A 83 4.04 -5.42 -1.00
N ALA A 84 4.43 -5.85 -2.21
CA ALA A 84 4.87 -7.21 -2.47
C ALA A 84 6.13 -7.58 -1.66
N ARG A 85 7.06 -6.63 -1.49
CA ARG A 85 8.34 -6.84 -0.79
C ARG A 85 8.31 -6.48 0.70
N HIS A 86 7.26 -5.80 1.14
CA HIS A 86 7.07 -5.36 2.52
C HIS A 86 5.72 -5.83 3.07
N PRO A 87 5.46 -7.15 3.19
CA PRO A 87 4.17 -7.68 3.63
C PRO A 87 3.78 -7.25 5.04
N ASP A 88 4.76 -6.95 5.92
CA ASP A 88 4.52 -6.43 7.28
C ASP A 88 3.92 -5.01 7.28
N PHE A 89 4.00 -4.30 6.15
CA PHE A 89 3.39 -2.99 5.94
C PHE A 89 1.99 -3.08 5.31
N VAL A 90 1.48 -4.30 5.09
CA VAL A 90 0.10 -4.56 4.67
C VAL A 90 -0.68 -5.06 5.89
N LEU A 91 -1.49 -4.18 6.47
CA LEU A 91 -2.23 -4.43 7.73
C LEU A 91 -3.53 -5.21 7.50
N GLY A 92 -3.51 -6.10 6.50
CA GLY A 92 -4.60 -6.95 6.07
C GLY A 92 -4.08 -8.09 5.20
N ALA A 93 -4.95 -8.70 4.42
CA ALA A 93 -4.60 -9.75 3.46
C ALA A 93 -5.02 -9.36 2.04
N HIS A 94 -4.10 -9.47 1.08
CA HIS A 94 -4.43 -9.31 -0.33
C HIS A 94 -5.49 -10.35 -0.75
N ALA A 95 -6.56 -9.88 -1.38
CA ALA A 95 -7.66 -10.73 -1.84
C ALA A 95 -8.31 -10.17 -3.10
N LEU A 96 -9.08 -11.00 -3.79
CA LEU A 96 -9.97 -10.58 -4.86
C LEU A 96 -11.43 -10.69 -4.39
N SER A 97 -12.14 -9.57 -4.30
CA SER A 97 -13.55 -9.55 -3.89
C SER A 97 -14.45 -9.13 -5.05
N ARG A 98 -15.66 -9.69 -5.12
CA ARG A 98 -16.68 -9.21 -6.06
C ARG A 98 -17.40 -8.02 -5.43
N GLY A 99 -17.20 -6.85 -6.01
CA GLY A 99 -17.97 -5.67 -5.64
C GLY A 99 -19.42 -5.79 -6.09
N ILE A 100 -20.30 -4.96 -5.50
CA ILE A 100 -21.73 -4.87 -5.88
C ILE A 100 -21.97 -4.35 -7.31
N TYR A 101 -20.91 -3.89 -7.99
CA TYR A 101 -20.98 -3.18 -9.26
C TYR A 101 -20.61 -4.02 -10.50
N GLY A 102 -20.31 -5.31 -10.35
CA GLY A 102 -20.00 -6.14 -11.53
C GLY A 102 -19.62 -7.60 -11.22
N PRO A 103 -19.54 -8.44 -12.27
CA PRO A 103 -19.17 -9.86 -12.12
C PRO A 103 -17.68 -10.06 -11.85
N ASP A 104 -16.85 -9.07 -12.21
CA ASP A 104 -15.40 -9.11 -12.11
C ASP A 104 -14.94 -8.96 -10.67
N LYS A 105 -13.96 -9.77 -10.28
CA LYS A 105 -13.32 -9.59 -8.98
C LYS A 105 -12.38 -8.40 -9.04
N THR A 106 -12.43 -7.54 -8.04
CA THR A 106 -11.49 -6.43 -7.86
C THR A 106 -10.61 -6.69 -6.66
N TYR A 107 -9.39 -6.14 -6.72
CA TYR A 107 -8.48 -6.18 -5.59
C TYR A 107 -9.12 -5.58 -4.32
N THR A 108 -8.91 -6.24 -3.18
CA THR A 108 -9.12 -5.70 -1.84
C THR A 108 -8.02 -6.14 -0.87
N CYS A 109 -8.00 -5.50 0.31
CA CYS A 109 -7.18 -5.86 1.45
C CYS A 109 -8.12 -6.21 2.61
N LEU A 110 -8.30 -7.50 2.91
CA LEU A 110 -9.24 -7.93 3.95
C LEU A 110 -8.66 -7.69 5.35
N PRO A 111 -9.48 -7.29 6.33
CA PRO A 111 -9.07 -7.26 7.72
C PRO A 111 -8.55 -8.61 8.18
N ARG A 112 -7.52 -8.63 9.02
CA ARG A 112 -7.08 -9.89 9.65
C ARG A 112 -8.14 -10.33 10.69
N PRO A 113 -8.45 -11.63 10.81
CA PRO A 113 -9.48 -12.11 11.73
C PRO A 113 -9.22 -11.79 13.21
N ALA A 114 -7.96 -11.60 13.56
CA ALA A 114 -7.51 -11.22 14.90
C ALA A 114 -6.49 -10.07 14.78
N GLY A 115 -6.63 -9.07 15.64
CA GLY A 115 -5.74 -7.91 15.70
C GLY A 115 -6.52 -6.60 15.72
N ASP A 116 -6.11 -5.70 16.60
CA ASP A 116 -6.58 -4.32 16.58
C ASP A 116 -5.80 -3.53 15.53
N LEU A 117 -6.52 -2.83 14.64
CA LEU A 117 -5.89 -2.07 13.56
C LEU A 117 -5.02 -0.92 14.10
N ASN A 118 -5.43 -0.28 15.20
CA ASN A 118 -4.65 0.83 15.78
C ASN A 118 -3.36 0.32 16.42
N GLU A 119 -3.41 -0.82 17.10
CA GLU A 119 -2.20 -1.48 17.63
C GLU A 119 -1.24 -1.87 16.50
N ALA A 120 -1.76 -2.52 15.44
CA ALA A 120 -0.96 -2.89 14.28
C ALA A 120 -0.34 -1.67 13.59
N LEU A 121 -1.13 -0.61 13.38
CA LEU A 121 -0.67 0.64 12.78
C LEU A 121 0.42 1.30 13.66
N THR A 122 0.23 1.34 14.97
CA THR A 122 1.19 1.90 15.92
C THR A 122 2.51 1.12 15.90
N ALA A 123 2.43 -0.21 15.87
CA ALA A 123 3.60 -1.07 15.75
C ALA A 123 4.36 -0.82 14.44
N THR A 124 3.66 -0.77 13.29
CA THR A 124 4.28 -0.54 11.99
C THR A 124 4.88 0.86 11.86
N ILE A 125 4.22 1.90 12.39
CA ILE A 125 4.78 3.27 12.43
C ILE A 125 6.08 3.29 13.25
N SER A 126 6.17 2.51 14.33
CA SER A 126 7.37 2.43 15.17
C SER A 126 8.57 1.78 14.47
N LEU A 127 8.34 1.04 13.38
CA LEU A 127 9.40 0.47 12.53
C LEU A 127 9.94 1.47 11.50
N LEU A 128 9.28 2.61 11.33
CA LEU A 128 9.73 3.62 10.37
C LEU A 128 11.08 4.20 10.84
N PRO A 129 12.04 4.39 9.91
CA PRO A 129 13.34 4.94 10.26
C PRO A 129 13.21 6.31 10.92
N GLN A 130 13.68 6.44 12.16
CA GLN A 130 13.61 7.68 12.95
C GLN A 130 14.49 8.81 12.39
N SER A 131 15.42 8.50 11.48
CA SER A 131 16.44 9.43 10.94
C SER A 131 15.91 10.38 9.86
N LEU A 132 14.64 10.80 9.92
CA LEU A 132 13.98 11.54 8.83
C LEU A 132 13.52 12.94 9.20
N TYR A 133 13.72 13.34 10.45
CA TYR A 133 13.61 14.73 10.89
C TYR A 133 15.00 15.35 11.03
N ASP A 134 15.55 15.82 9.93
CA ASP A 134 16.50 16.93 9.99
C ASP A 134 15.64 18.19 9.91
N GLY A 135 15.53 18.92 11.03
CA GLY A 135 14.76 20.17 11.13
C GLY A 135 15.14 21.22 10.10
#